data_AF-G1KAD7-F1
#
_entry.id   AF-G1KAD7-F1
#
_cell.length_a   1.000
_cell.length_b   1.000
_cell.length_c   1.000
_cell.angle_alpha   90.00
_cell.angle_beta   90.00
_cell.angle_gamma   90.00
#
_symmetry.space_group_name_H-M   'P 1'
#
loop_
_entity.id
_entity.type
_entity.pdbx_description
1 polymer ?
#
loop_
_entity_poly.entity_id
_entity_poly.type
_entity_poly.pdbx_seq_one_letter_code
_entity_poly.pdbx_strand_id
1 'polypeptide(L)'
;VEMRIRWPFQLLHWNSQQSMMIMGNVFTILRSWYYTHIKETEEPPLKLIDPIFHHHKIKTYGNYLRNTEQPMEERARAALYIGLLAYTGGVRAAGLASEYIKDMTDILLMPETNGKESIDVLKGLCSVCYINYTNQDVAKDHHLAEVLIAYLDEDENSPDADPDIILVKFWVCYLMTVLCCNNVPFIKLLHEMGGQMLENKLETLCYLEWLGWPRNYAELMVSLLGYKKTNIQLDLGGKD
;
A
#
# COMPACT_ATOMS: atom_id res chain seq x y z
N VAL A 1 -20.19 68.54 -3.46
CA VAL A 1 -19.39 67.71 -4.38
C VAL A 1 -19.87 66.28 -4.23
N GLU A 2 -20.83 65.87 -5.06
CA GLU A 2 -21.23 64.47 -5.22
C GLU A 2 -20.13 63.73 -6.01
N MET A 3 -19.75 62.54 -5.56
CA MET A 3 -19.11 61.56 -6.43
C MET A 3 -19.84 60.22 -6.31
N ARG A 4 -20.54 59.89 -7.41
CA ARG A 4 -21.11 58.57 -7.69
C ARG A 4 -20.00 57.54 -7.96
N ILE A 5 -20.30 56.34 -7.52
CA ILE A 5 -19.59 55.07 -7.70
C ILE A 5 -19.43 54.72 -9.19
N ARG A 6 -18.25 54.21 -9.57
CA ARG A 6 -18.05 53.31 -10.71
C ARG A 6 -17.16 52.14 -10.26
N TRP A 7 -17.74 50.95 -10.21
CA TRP A 7 -17.03 49.67 -10.01
C TRP A 7 -16.19 49.33 -11.26
N PRO A 8 -14.97 48.77 -11.13
CA PRO A 8 -14.33 48.06 -12.23
C PRO A 8 -14.47 46.55 -12.04
N PHE A 9 -15.35 45.95 -12.84
CA PHE A 9 -15.50 44.51 -13.06
C PHE A 9 -14.36 43.91 -13.92
N GLN A 10 -13.17 44.53 -13.95
CA GLN A 10 -12.13 44.23 -14.95
C GLN A 10 -10.87 43.52 -14.40
N LEU A 11 -10.79 43.25 -13.09
CA LEU A 11 -9.58 42.65 -12.50
C LEU A 11 -9.61 41.12 -12.33
N LEU A 12 -10.74 40.45 -12.61
CA LEU A 12 -10.86 38.99 -12.46
C LEU A 12 -10.62 38.19 -13.76
N HIS A 13 -10.63 38.82 -14.93
CA HIS A 13 -10.41 38.12 -16.20
C HIS A 13 -8.94 38.05 -16.64
N TRP A 14 -8.06 38.87 -16.08
CA TRP A 14 -6.69 39.04 -16.57
C TRP A 14 -5.69 37.99 -16.03
N ASN A 15 -5.95 37.40 -14.86
CA ASN A 15 -5.06 36.39 -14.27
C ASN A 15 -5.28 34.96 -14.81
N SER A 16 -6.49 34.64 -15.31
CA SER A 16 -6.80 33.27 -15.78
C SER A 16 -6.12 32.93 -17.12
N GLN A 17 -6.06 33.88 -18.06
CA GLN A 17 -5.48 33.67 -19.38
C GLN A 17 -3.94 33.53 -19.33
N GLN A 18 -3.29 34.28 -18.44
CA GLN A 18 -1.84 34.21 -18.25
C GLN A 18 -1.42 32.88 -17.60
N SER A 19 -2.16 32.42 -16.58
CA SER A 19 -1.95 31.09 -15.98
C SER A 19 -2.24 29.94 -16.95
N MET A 20 -3.26 30.05 -17.81
CA MET A 20 -3.53 29.07 -18.87
C MET A 20 -2.45 29.04 -19.96
N MET A 21 -1.90 30.20 -20.35
CA MET A 21 -0.78 30.26 -21.29
C MET A 21 0.50 29.67 -20.71
N ILE A 22 0.80 29.93 -19.44
CA ILE A 22 1.97 29.36 -18.76
C ILE A 22 1.81 27.83 -18.64
N MET A 23 0.64 27.33 -18.23
CA MET A 23 0.38 25.88 -18.22
C MET A 23 0.47 25.27 -19.62
N GLY A 24 -0.12 25.90 -20.63
CA GLY A 24 -0.06 25.42 -22.03
C GLY A 24 1.38 25.31 -22.55
N ASN A 25 2.24 26.26 -22.20
CA ASN A 25 3.65 26.24 -22.58
C ASN A 25 4.43 25.15 -21.83
N VAL A 26 4.17 24.96 -20.53
CA VAL A 26 4.79 23.86 -19.75
C VAL A 26 4.38 22.50 -20.31
N PHE A 27 3.10 22.29 -20.60
CA PHE A 27 2.63 21.04 -21.22
C PHE A 27 3.24 20.81 -22.61
N THR A 28 3.46 21.86 -23.38
CA THR A 28 4.08 21.76 -24.71
C THR A 28 5.56 21.41 -24.62
N ILE A 29 6.28 21.99 -23.66
CA ILE A 29 7.69 21.67 -23.38
C ILE A 29 7.81 20.22 -22.89
N LEU A 30 6.98 19.82 -21.92
CA LEU A 30 6.95 18.45 -21.41
C LEU A 30 6.60 17.44 -22.51
N ARG A 31 5.65 17.78 -23.38
CA ARG A 31 5.29 16.96 -24.54
C ARG A 31 6.47 16.85 -25.50
N SER A 32 7.09 17.97 -25.89
CA SER A 32 8.26 17.93 -26.78
C SER A 32 9.37 17.08 -26.16
N TRP A 33 9.66 17.25 -24.88
CA TRP A 33 10.68 16.49 -24.18
C TRP A 33 10.34 14.99 -24.12
N TYR A 34 9.08 14.62 -23.85
CA TYR A 34 8.60 13.24 -23.89
C TYR A 34 8.78 12.62 -25.29
N TYR A 35 8.39 13.32 -26.36
CA TYR A 35 8.51 12.79 -27.71
C TYR A 35 9.97 12.70 -28.19
N THR A 36 10.84 13.60 -27.74
CA THR A 36 12.25 13.65 -28.14
C THR A 36 13.13 12.70 -27.33
N HIS A 37 12.82 12.47 -26.06
CA HIS A 37 13.72 11.75 -25.15
C HIS A 37 13.12 10.48 -24.51
N ILE A 38 11.79 10.31 -24.52
CA ILE A 38 11.11 9.14 -23.94
C ILE A 38 10.50 8.25 -25.02
N LYS A 39 9.92 8.83 -26.07
CA LYS A 39 9.13 8.08 -27.06
C LYS A 39 9.98 7.23 -28.01
N GLU A 40 11.29 7.43 -28.08
CA GLU A 40 12.18 6.61 -28.91
C GLU A 40 12.53 5.27 -28.27
N THR A 41 11.51 4.43 -28.12
CA THR A 41 11.46 2.98 -28.39
C THR A 41 10.13 2.51 -27.79
N GLU A 42 9.05 2.59 -28.58
CA GLU A 42 8.00 1.59 -28.41
C GLU A 42 8.66 0.26 -28.77
N GLU A 43 9.30 -0.38 -27.77
CA GLU A 43 9.61 -1.80 -27.87
C GLU A 43 8.32 -2.48 -28.35
N PRO A 44 8.38 -3.38 -29.34
CA PRO A 44 7.19 -4.08 -29.81
C PRO A 44 6.48 -4.59 -28.58
N PRO A 45 5.16 -4.33 -28.42
CA PRO A 45 4.47 -4.61 -27.17
C PRO A 45 4.86 -6.01 -26.77
N LEU A 46 5.63 -6.12 -25.67
CA LEU A 46 6.02 -7.41 -25.14
C LEU A 46 4.73 -8.21 -25.15
N LYS A 47 4.74 -9.37 -25.82
CA LYS A 47 3.64 -10.33 -25.68
C LYS A 47 3.67 -10.74 -24.22
N LEU A 48 3.10 -9.90 -23.36
CA LEU A 48 2.70 -10.23 -22.02
C LEU A 48 2.01 -11.56 -22.18
N ILE A 49 2.52 -12.56 -21.45
CA ILE A 49 1.91 -13.88 -21.29
C ILE A 49 0.41 -13.68 -21.38
N ASP A 50 -0.21 -14.35 -22.36
CA ASP A 50 -1.59 -14.09 -22.79
C ASP A 50 -2.44 -13.64 -21.60
N PRO A 51 -2.94 -12.39 -21.58
CA PRO A 51 -3.71 -11.91 -20.44
C PRO A 51 -4.80 -12.92 -20.07
N ILE A 52 -5.38 -13.64 -21.02
CA ILE A 52 -6.37 -14.71 -20.79
C ILE A 52 -5.84 -15.80 -19.83
N PHE A 53 -4.56 -16.15 -19.91
CA PHE A 53 -3.93 -17.16 -19.05
C PHE A 53 -3.92 -16.78 -17.58
N HIS A 54 -3.50 -15.54 -17.25
CA HIS A 54 -3.51 -15.06 -15.87
C HIS A 54 -4.96 -14.96 -15.35
N HIS A 55 -5.90 -14.45 -16.15
CA HIS A 55 -7.30 -14.33 -15.74
C HIS A 55 -7.93 -15.69 -15.43
N HIS A 56 -7.72 -16.70 -16.29
CA HIS A 56 -8.27 -18.03 -16.04
C HIS A 56 -7.70 -18.64 -14.75
N LYS A 57 -6.38 -18.55 -14.55
CA LYS A 57 -5.74 -19.07 -13.33
C LYS A 57 -6.18 -18.34 -12.07
N ILE A 58 -6.28 -17.01 -12.10
CA ILE A 58 -6.77 -16.22 -10.98
C ILE A 58 -8.19 -16.68 -10.59
N LYS A 59 -9.08 -16.88 -11.57
CA LYS A 59 -10.43 -17.42 -11.30
C LYS A 59 -10.40 -18.82 -10.72
N THR A 60 -9.56 -19.70 -11.27
CA THR A 60 -9.41 -21.07 -10.76
C THR A 60 -8.94 -21.07 -9.30
N TYR A 61 -7.92 -20.29 -8.96
CA TYR A 61 -7.48 -20.15 -7.57
C TYR A 61 -8.51 -19.43 -6.69
N GLY A 62 -9.27 -18.48 -7.25
CA GLY A 62 -10.40 -17.86 -6.57
C GLY A 62 -11.47 -18.88 -6.16
N ASN A 63 -11.74 -19.88 -6.99
CA ASN A 63 -12.64 -20.98 -6.64
C ASN A 63 -12.08 -21.85 -5.51
N TYR A 64 -10.77 -22.13 -5.51
CA TYR A 64 -10.13 -22.86 -4.41
C TYR A 64 -10.16 -22.05 -3.10
N LEU A 65 -9.86 -20.76 -3.16
CA LEU A 65 -9.88 -19.83 -2.02
C LEU A 65 -11.23 -19.84 -1.30
N ARG A 66 -12.32 -19.80 -2.08
CA ARG A 66 -13.71 -19.76 -1.60
C ARG A 66 -14.28 -21.12 -1.23
N ASN A 67 -13.60 -22.22 -1.57
CA ASN A 67 -14.13 -23.56 -1.31
C ASN A 67 -13.90 -23.96 0.15
N THR A 68 -14.96 -23.91 0.97
CA THR A 68 -14.92 -24.28 2.39
C THR A 68 -14.71 -25.76 2.65
N GLU A 69 -14.81 -26.62 1.62
CA GLU A 69 -14.47 -28.04 1.73
C GLU A 69 -12.95 -28.30 1.61
N GLN A 70 -12.17 -27.30 1.17
CA GLN A 70 -10.71 -27.41 1.08
C GLN A 70 -10.05 -27.13 2.44
N PRO A 71 -8.92 -27.80 2.74
CA PRO A 71 -8.10 -27.47 3.90
C PRO A 71 -7.64 -26.00 3.88
N MET A 72 -7.48 -25.40 5.06
CA MET A 72 -7.05 -24.00 5.19
C MET A 72 -5.72 -23.73 4.47
N GLU A 73 -4.76 -24.64 4.58
CA GLU A 73 -3.48 -24.60 3.85
C GLU A 73 -3.65 -24.40 2.33
N GLU A 74 -4.58 -25.13 1.69
CA GLU A 74 -4.79 -25.01 0.24
C GLU A 74 -5.49 -23.70 -0.12
N ARG A 75 -6.39 -23.22 0.75
CA ARG A 75 -7.07 -21.92 0.57
C ARG A 75 -6.08 -20.76 0.71
N ALA A 76 -5.22 -20.80 1.72
CA ALA A 76 -4.14 -19.82 1.92
C ALA A 76 -3.13 -19.83 0.75
N ARG A 77 -2.74 -21.02 0.28
CA ARG A 77 -1.87 -21.17 -0.88
C ARG A 77 -2.51 -20.62 -2.16
N ALA A 78 -3.82 -20.79 -2.33
CA ALA A 78 -4.56 -20.16 -3.42
C ALA A 78 -4.50 -18.62 -3.34
N ALA A 79 -4.59 -18.03 -2.14
CA ALA A 79 -4.43 -16.60 -1.95
C ALA A 79 -3.05 -16.10 -2.41
N LEU A 80 -1.98 -16.81 -2.02
CA LEU A 80 -0.62 -16.54 -2.47
C LEU A 80 -0.52 -16.54 -4.00
N TYR A 81 -1.06 -17.58 -4.66
CA TYR A 81 -0.99 -17.69 -6.12
C TYR A 81 -1.80 -16.63 -6.85
N ILE A 82 -2.96 -16.23 -6.33
CA ILE A 82 -3.72 -15.09 -6.87
C ILE A 82 -2.84 -13.83 -6.83
N GLY A 83 -2.18 -13.56 -5.69
CA GLY A 83 -1.27 -12.42 -5.55
C GLY A 83 -0.10 -12.46 -6.51
N LEU A 84 0.58 -13.60 -6.65
CA LEU A 84 1.69 -13.74 -7.59
C LEU A 84 1.26 -13.48 -9.04
N LEU A 85 0.10 -14.01 -9.44
CA LEU A 85 -0.46 -13.78 -10.77
C LEU A 85 -0.90 -12.34 -10.98
N ALA A 86 -1.39 -11.66 -9.94
CA ALA A 86 -1.72 -10.24 -9.97
C ALA A 86 -0.47 -9.40 -10.20
N TYR A 87 0.60 -9.69 -9.45
CA TYR A 87 1.88 -8.99 -9.54
C TYR A 87 2.55 -9.16 -10.91
N THR A 88 2.61 -10.40 -11.44
CA THR A 88 3.26 -10.66 -12.74
C THR A 88 2.37 -10.37 -13.95
N GLY A 89 1.05 -10.39 -13.78
CA GLY A 89 0.07 -10.15 -14.84
C GLY A 89 -0.26 -8.67 -15.08
N GLY A 90 0.33 -7.76 -14.30
CA GLY A 90 0.15 -6.31 -14.41
C GLY A 90 -1.25 -5.82 -14.02
N VAL A 91 -1.55 -4.57 -14.37
CA VAL A 91 -2.75 -3.85 -13.87
C VAL A 91 -4.07 -4.58 -14.13
N ARG A 92 -4.22 -5.29 -15.26
CA ARG A 92 -5.44 -6.04 -15.57
C ARG A 92 -5.63 -7.26 -14.65
N ALA A 93 -4.56 -8.03 -14.44
CA ALA A 93 -4.60 -9.18 -13.54
C ALA A 93 -4.81 -8.73 -12.09
N ALA A 94 -4.13 -7.66 -11.67
CA ALA A 94 -4.34 -7.06 -10.35
C ALA A 94 -5.78 -6.55 -10.16
N GLY A 95 -6.36 -5.91 -11.19
CA GLY A 95 -7.77 -5.51 -11.17
C GLY A 95 -8.73 -6.69 -11.01
N LEU A 96 -8.50 -7.81 -11.70
CA LEU A 96 -9.30 -9.03 -11.49
C LEU A 96 -9.11 -9.60 -10.07
N ALA A 97 -7.87 -9.65 -9.59
CA ALA A 97 -7.55 -10.20 -8.27
C ALA A 97 -8.19 -9.42 -7.11
N SER A 98 -8.58 -8.16 -7.34
CA SER A 98 -9.25 -7.33 -6.34
C SER A 98 -10.55 -7.95 -5.81
N GLU A 99 -11.24 -8.76 -6.63
CA GLU A 99 -12.47 -9.48 -6.25
C GLU A 99 -12.26 -10.40 -5.03
N TYR A 100 -11.02 -10.85 -4.80
CA TYR A 100 -10.68 -11.81 -3.77
C TYR A 100 -10.08 -11.16 -2.51
N ILE A 101 -9.92 -9.84 -2.47
CA ILE A 101 -9.32 -9.15 -1.30
C ILE A 101 -10.16 -9.39 -0.04
N LYS A 102 -11.50 -9.32 -0.15
CA LYS A 102 -12.39 -9.65 0.95
C LYS A 102 -12.19 -11.09 1.42
N ASP A 103 -12.18 -12.05 0.49
CA ASP A 103 -12.02 -13.47 0.82
C ASP A 103 -10.67 -13.74 1.52
N MET A 104 -9.60 -13.08 1.08
CA MET A 104 -8.28 -13.14 1.73
C MET A 104 -8.31 -12.53 3.13
N THR A 105 -8.98 -11.39 3.30
CA THR A 105 -9.12 -10.73 4.60
C THR A 105 -9.95 -11.58 5.57
N ASP A 106 -11.01 -12.21 5.09
CA ASP A 106 -11.84 -13.13 5.87
C ASP A 106 -11.03 -14.35 6.34
N ILE A 107 -10.11 -14.89 5.53
CA ILE A 107 -9.24 -15.99 5.96
C ILE A 107 -8.33 -15.56 7.13
N LEU A 108 -7.76 -14.36 7.10
CA LEU A 108 -6.94 -13.86 8.21
C LEU A 108 -7.72 -13.73 9.54
N LEU A 109 -9.05 -13.72 9.48
CA LEU A 109 -9.93 -13.65 10.66
C LEU A 109 -10.41 -15.03 11.14
N MET A 110 -10.12 -16.10 10.40
CA MET A 110 -10.60 -17.44 10.73
C MET A 110 -9.78 -18.04 11.89
N PRO A 111 -10.42 -18.58 12.96
CA PRO A 111 -9.70 -19.15 14.10
C PRO A 111 -8.79 -20.34 13.76
N GLU A 112 -9.09 -21.05 12.68
CA GLU A 112 -8.30 -22.17 12.19
C GLU A 112 -7.03 -21.76 11.43
N THR A 113 -6.85 -20.47 11.11
CA THR A 113 -5.73 -19.97 10.34
C THR A 113 -4.48 -19.82 11.23
N ASN A 114 -3.45 -20.62 10.93
CA ASN A 114 -2.18 -20.57 11.65
C ASN A 114 -1.19 -19.57 11.02
N GLY A 115 0.00 -19.44 11.61
CA GLY A 115 1.02 -18.49 11.17
C GLY A 115 1.48 -18.70 9.72
N LYS A 116 1.67 -19.94 9.27
CA LYS A 116 2.10 -20.24 7.88
C LYS A 116 1.04 -19.85 6.86
N GLU A 117 -0.21 -20.18 7.15
CA GLU A 117 -1.35 -19.81 6.32
C GLU A 117 -1.53 -18.28 6.28
N SER A 118 -1.40 -17.62 7.43
CA SER A 118 -1.41 -16.15 7.53
C SER A 118 -0.32 -15.54 6.64
N ILE A 119 0.91 -16.07 6.69
CA ILE A 119 2.02 -15.60 5.85
C ILE A 119 1.70 -15.71 4.35
N ASP A 120 1.12 -16.83 3.91
CA ASP A 120 0.77 -17.00 2.49
C ASP A 120 -0.33 -16.03 2.05
N VAL A 121 -1.34 -15.81 2.88
CA VAL A 121 -2.40 -14.82 2.61
C VAL A 121 -1.86 -13.39 2.60
N LEU A 122 -1.01 -13.03 3.57
CA LEU A 122 -0.38 -11.70 3.64
C LEU A 122 0.49 -11.43 2.42
N LYS A 123 1.30 -12.40 1.97
CA LYS A 123 2.07 -12.31 0.71
C LYS A 123 1.15 -12.11 -0.49
N GLY A 124 0.03 -12.83 -0.53
CA GLY A 124 -1.02 -12.67 -1.54
C GLY A 124 -1.53 -11.23 -1.59
N LEU A 125 -1.99 -10.71 -0.45
CA LEU A 125 -2.49 -9.34 -0.31
C LEU A 125 -1.44 -8.28 -0.66
N CYS A 126 -0.19 -8.45 -0.24
CA CYS A 126 0.92 -7.58 -0.62
C CYS A 126 1.03 -7.47 -2.15
N SER A 127 0.98 -8.61 -2.82
CA SER A 127 1.16 -8.71 -4.26
C SER A 127 -0.05 -8.14 -5.02
N VAL A 128 -1.27 -8.36 -4.52
CA VAL A 128 -2.50 -7.78 -5.11
C VAL A 128 -2.52 -6.25 -4.96
N CYS A 129 -2.04 -5.71 -3.84
CA CYS A 129 -2.09 -4.27 -3.54
C CYS A 129 -0.86 -3.49 -3.99
N TYR A 130 0.18 -4.18 -4.49
CA TYR A 130 1.46 -3.55 -4.84
C TYR A 130 1.32 -2.50 -5.95
N ILE A 131 1.61 -1.24 -5.63
CA ILE A 131 1.53 -0.07 -6.53
C ILE A 131 0.16 -0.02 -7.24
N ASN A 132 -0.91 -0.46 -6.58
CA ASN A 132 -2.26 -0.44 -7.13
C ASN A 132 -3.20 0.27 -6.15
N TYR A 133 -3.31 1.58 -6.31
CA TYR A 133 -4.16 2.44 -5.49
C TYR A 133 -5.62 1.95 -5.40
N THR A 134 -6.17 1.44 -6.51
CA THR A 134 -7.56 0.94 -6.53
C THR A 134 -7.72 -0.26 -5.61
N ASN A 135 -6.77 -1.20 -5.66
CA ASN A 135 -6.80 -2.39 -4.81
C ASN A 135 -6.51 -2.05 -3.34
N GLN A 136 -5.66 -1.07 -3.07
CA GLN A 136 -5.43 -0.56 -1.71
C GLN A 136 -6.72 0.04 -1.13
N ASP A 137 -7.50 0.77 -1.93
CA ASP A 137 -8.80 1.30 -1.52
C ASP A 137 -9.84 0.18 -1.31
N VAL A 138 -9.86 -0.86 -2.15
CA VAL A 138 -10.72 -2.04 -1.92
C VAL A 138 -10.35 -2.75 -0.60
N ALA A 139 -9.06 -2.87 -0.29
CA ALA A 139 -8.60 -3.45 0.97
C ALA A 139 -9.05 -2.63 2.19
N LYS A 140 -9.04 -1.30 2.05
CA LYS A 140 -9.55 -0.37 3.06
C LYS A 140 -11.05 -0.60 3.30
N ASP A 141 -11.83 -0.73 2.24
CA ASP A 141 -13.28 -0.95 2.30
C ASP A 141 -13.67 -2.33 2.87
N HIS A 142 -12.71 -3.25 2.95
CA HIS A 142 -12.87 -4.59 3.54
C HIS A 142 -12.21 -4.74 4.92
N HIS A 143 -12.01 -3.64 5.64
CA HIS A 143 -11.52 -3.64 7.03
C HIS A 143 -10.15 -4.30 7.24
N LEU A 144 -9.30 -4.31 6.21
CA LEU A 144 -7.98 -4.91 6.33
C LEU A 144 -7.10 -4.15 7.34
N ALA A 145 -7.31 -2.85 7.54
CA ALA A 145 -6.55 -2.05 8.51
C ALA A 145 -6.73 -2.57 9.94
N GLU A 146 -7.97 -2.89 10.33
CA GLU A 146 -8.36 -3.46 11.62
C GLU A 146 -7.63 -4.78 11.86
N VAL A 147 -7.63 -5.67 10.85
CA VAL A 147 -6.98 -6.97 10.91
C VAL A 147 -5.47 -6.81 11.14
N LEU A 148 -4.82 -5.96 10.34
CA LEU A 148 -3.37 -5.76 10.45
C LEU A 148 -2.95 -5.18 11.80
N ILE A 149 -3.73 -4.24 12.35
CA ILE A 149 -3.46 -3.69 13.68
C ILE A 149 -3.60 -4.78 14.75
N ALA A 150 -4.62 -5.63 14.66
CA ALA A 150 -4.82 -6.73 15.62
C ALA A 150 -3.63 -7.71 15.64
N TYR A 151 -3.12 -8.12 14.46
CA TYR A 151 -1.93 -8.99 14.38
C TYR A 151 -0.68 -8.38 15.03
N LEU A 152 -0.54 -7.05 15.02
CA LEU A 152 0.58 -6.39 15.70
C LEU A 152 0.37 -6.30 17.22
N ASP A 153 -0.88 -6.25 17.68
CA ASP A 153 -1.20 -6.11 19.10
C ASP A 153 -0.98 -7.42 19.89
N GLU A 154 -1.01 -8.58 19.25
CA GLU A 154 -0.77 -9.87 19.90
C GLU A 154 0.55 -9.88 20.70
N ASP A 155 0.47 -10.28 21.97
CA ASP A 155 1.50 -10.02 23.00
C ASP A 155 2.80 -10.85 22.87
N GLU A 156 2.90 -11.73 21.88
CA GLU A 156 4.11 -12.52 21.65
C GLU A 156 5.17 -11.75 20.86
N ASN A 157 5.93 -10.89 21.55
CA ASN A 157 7.17 -10.27 21.07
C ASN A 157 8.42 -10.82 21.79
N SER A 158 8.31 -12.01 22.40
CA SER A 158 9.41 -12.66 23.11
C SER A 158 10.48 -13.19 22.14
N PRO A 159 11.78 -13.22 22.52
CA PRO A 159 12.81 -13.95 21.78
C PRO A 159 12.52 -15.45 21.63
N ASP A 160 11.67 -16.00 22.50
CA ASP A 160 11.23 -17.40 22.49
C ASP A 160 9.88 -17.61 21.78
N ALA A 161 9.31 -16.56 21.17
CA ALA A 161 8.06 -16.67 20.42
C ALA A 161 8.22 -17.59 19.21
N ASP A 162 7.11 -18.18 18.75
CA ASP A 162 7.10 -18.98 17.53
C ASP A 162 7.68 -18.13 16.37
N PRO A 163 8.72 -18.62 15.65
CA PRO A 163 9.28 -17.92 14.50
C PRO A 163 8.24 -17.49 13.46
N ASP A 164 7.17 -18.27 13.31
CA ASP A 164 6.08 -17.94 12.38
C ASP A 164 5.29 -16.70 12.87
N ILE A 165 5.12 -16.49 14.17
CA ILE A 165 4.44 -15.30 14.73
C ILE A 165 5.23 -14.02 14.44
N ILE A 166 6.54 -14.04 14.68
CA ILE A 166 7.40 -12.89 14.37
C ILE A 166 7.40 -12.62 12.87
N LEU A 167 7.46 -13.67 12.05
CA LEU A 167 7.44 -13.54 10.59
C LEU A 167 6.10 -13.00 10.07
N VAL A 168 4.98 -13.39 10.68
CA VAL A 168 3.66 -12.79 10.40
C VAL A 168 3.71 -11.28 10.65
N LYS A 169 4.23 -10.82 11.79
CA LYS A 169 4.35 -9.39 12.11
C LYS A 169 5.23 -8.64 11.10
N PHE A 170 6.28 -9.27 10.58
CA PHE A 170 7.10 -8.69 9.52
C PHE A 170 6.33 -8.51 8.22
N TRP A 171 5.56 -9.53 7.80
CA TRP A 171 4.67 -9.43 6.64
C TRP A 171 3.55 -8.42 6.83
N VAL A 172 3.01 -8.27 8.04
CA VAL A 172 2.02 -7.24 8.36
C VAL A 172 2.62 -5.84 8.18
N CYS A 173 3.80 -5.55 8.73
CA CYS A 173 4.49 -4.28 8.53
C CYS A 173 4.78 -4.00 7.05
N TYR A 174 5.17 -5.03 6.29
CA TYR A 174 5.37 -4.89 4.85
C TYR A 174 4.07 -4.57 4.12
N LEU A 175 2.98 -5.28 4.41
CA LEU A 175 1.67 -5.05 3.82
C LEU A 175 1.13 -3.65 4.15
N MET A 176 1.27 -3.19 5.40
CA MET A 176 0.92 -1.81 5.78
C MET A 176 1.71 -0.79 4.94
N THR A 177 2.99 -1.02 4.71
CA THR A 177 3.83 -0.16 3.85
C THR A 177 3.32 -0.17 2.40
N VAL A 178 2.94 -1.33 1.88
CA VAL A 178 2.37 -1.48 0.53
C VAL A 178 1.04 -0.72 0.42
N LEU A 179 0.15 -0.85 1.41
CA LEU A 179 -1.16 -0.21 1.44
C LEU A 179 -1.06 1.30 1.53
N CYS A 180 -0.06 1.82 2.26
CA CYS A 180 0.19 3.25 2.38
C CYS A 180 0.91 3.86 1.17
N CYS A 181 1.50 3.06 0.28
CA CYS A 181 2.29 3.55 -0.83
C CYS A 181 1.42 4.38 -1.80
N ASN A 182 1.65 5.70 -1.81
CA ASN A 182 0.86 6.71 -2.53
C ASN A 182 -0.63 6.75 -2.13
N ASN A 183 -0.98 6.29 -0.91
CA ASN A 183 -2.35 6.30 -0.40
C ASN A 183 -2.43 7.01 0.96
N VAL A 184 -2.50 8.34 0.92
CA VAL A 184 -2.65 9.20 2.11
C VAL A 184 -3.91 8.86 2.93
N PRO A 185 -5.08 8.56 2.32
CA PRO A 185 -6.23 8.08 3.08
C PRO A 185 -5.93 6.85 3.95
N PHE A 186 -5.19 5.86 3.43
CA PHE A 186 -4.83 4.67 4.20
C PHE A 186 -3.83 4.99 5.34
N ILE A 187 -2.85 5.87 5.09
CA ILE A 187 -1.93 6.36 6.12
C ILE A 187 -2.71 6.98 7.28
N LYS A 188 -3.66 7.86 6.96
CA LYS A 188 -4.50 8.53 7.96
C LYS A 188 -5.33 7.52 8.76
N LEU A 189 -5.94 6.56 8.08
CA LEU A 189 -6.73 5.49 8.72
C LEU A 189 -5.90 4.72 9.75
N LEU A 190 -4.72 4.23 9.37
CA LEU A 190 -3.85 3.46 10.26
C LEU A 190 -3.36 4.30 11.45
N HIS A 191 -3.04 5.58 11.23
CA HIS A 191 -2.62 6.49 12.29
C HIS A 191 -3.75 6.72 13.30
N GLU A 192 -4.95 7.04 12.83
CA GLU A 192 -6.12 7.34 13.67
C GLU A 192 -6.60 6.10 14.45
N MET A 193 -6.59 4.93 13.82
CA MET A 193 -7.03 3.69 14.47
C MET A 193 -5.99 3.11 15.43
N GLY A 194 -4.71 3.10 15.03
CA GLY A 194 -3.66 2.45 15.79
C GLY A 194 -3.18 3.27 16.99
N GLY A 195 -3.10 4.60 16.84
CA GLY A 195 -2.66 5.53 17.87
C GLY A 195 -1.37 5.11 18.58
N GLN A 196 -1.32 5.32 19.90
CA GLN A 196 -0.16 5.01 20.74
C GLN A 196 0.18 3.52 20.78
N MET A 197 -0.83 2.63 20.68
CA MET A 197 -0.60 1.19 20.70
C MET A 197 0.26 0.79 19.49
N LEU A 198 -0.15 1.23 18.30
CA LEU A 198 0.56 0.93 17.07
C LEU A 198 1.98 1.53 17.07
N GLU A 199 2.16 2.75 17.57
CA GLU A 199 3.48 3.37 17.76
C GLU A 199 4.38 2.45 18.61
N ASN A 200 3.94 2.06 19.81
CA ASN A 200 4.73 1.24 20.73
C ASN A 200 5.09 -0.13 20.14
N LYS A 201 4.14 -0.79 19.45
CA LYS A 201 4.36 -2.10 18.83
C LYS A 201 5.35 -1.98 17.66
N LEU A 202 5.21 -0.97 16.81
CA LEU A 202 6.17 -0.73 15.72
C LEU A 202 7.57 -0.39 16.24
N GLU A 203 7.69 0.43 17.28
CA GLU A 203 8.98 0.71 17.93
C GLU A 203 9.63 -0.57 18.45
N THR A 204 8.85 -1.45 19.10
CA THR A 204 9.35 -2.76 19.56
C THR A 204 9.87 -3.61 18.40
N LEU A 205 9.11 -3.69 17.31
CA LEU A 205 9.49 -4.45 16.11
C LEU A 205 10.71 -3.87 15.39
N CYS A 206 11.00 -2.57 15.56
CA CYS A 206 12.22 -1.97 15.00
C CYS A 206 13.50 -2.60 15.59
N TYR A 207 13.46 -3.07 16.83
CA TYR A 207 14.62 -3.65 17.52
C TYR A 207 14.84 -5.14 17.24
N LEU A 208 13.90 -5.81 16.56
CA LEU A 208 14.08 -7.21 16.16
C LEU A 208 15.03 -7.37 14.97
N GLU A 209 15.55 -8.57 14.78
CA GLU A 209 16.42 -8.89 13.64
C GLU A 209 15.62 -9.18 12.37
N TRP A 210 15.68 -8.28 11.40
CA TRP A 210 15.02 -8.39 10.08
C TRP A 210 15.88 -9.13 9.05
N LEU A 211 16.54 -10.22 9.45
CA LEU A 211 17.42 -10.99 8.57
C LEU A 211 16.65 -11.50 7.35
N GLY A 212 17.22 -11.32 6.16
CA GLY A 212 16.61 -11.73 4.89
C GLY A 212 15.62 -10.73 4.29
N TRP A 213 15.26 -9.66 5.00
CA TRP A 213 14.44 -8.57 4.46
C TRP A 213 15.33 -7.44 3.92
N PRO A 214 14.93 -6.76 2.83
CA PRO A 214 15.72 -5.69 2.24
C PRO A 214 15.78 -4.43 3.12
N ARG A 215 14.80 -4.25 4.01
CA ARG A 215 14.66 -3.12 4.95
C ARG A 215 13.89 -3.56 6.19
N ASN A 216 14.05 -2.81 7.27
CA ASN A 216 13.18 -2.89 8.44
C ASN A 216 11.87 -2.14 8.13
N TYR A 217 10.80 -2.88 7.85
CA TYR A 217 9.52 -2.27 7.46
C TYR A 217 8.77 -1.66 8.64
N ALA A 218 9.06 -2.07 9.89
CA ALA A 218 8.53 -1.36 11.06
C ALA A 218 9.11 0.06 11.15
N GLU A 219 10.40 0.26 10.92
CA GLU A 219 11.01 1.60 10.95
C GLU A 219 10.45 2.52 9.84
N LEU A 220 10.21 1.95 8.66
CA LEU A 220 9.54 2.65 7.57
C LEU A 220 8.14 3.08 7.98
N MET A 221 7.36 2.21 8.63
CA MET A 221 6.02 2.53 9.11
C MET A 221 6.02 3.60 10.22
N VAL A 222 6.94 3.53 11.20
CA VAL A 222 7.12 4.60 12.21
C VAL A 222 7.37 5.94 11.52
N SER A 223 8.22 5.95 10.49
CA SER A 223 8.54 7.17 9.74
C SER A 223 7.35 7.66 8.92
N LEU A 224 6.62 6.75 8.26
CA LEU A 224 5.49 7.06 7.38
C LEU A 224 4.26 7.56 8.14
N LEU A 225 4.01 7.02 9.32
CA LEU A 225 2.91 7.43 10.20
C LEU A 225 3.26 8.68 11.05
N GLY A 226 4.49 9.19 10.93
CA GLY A 226 4.93 10.39 11.64
C GLY A 226 5.19 10.18 13.14
N TYR A 227 5.43 8.94 13.57
CA TYR A 227 5.69 8.61 14.98
C TYR A 227 7.12 8.92 15.43
N LYS A 228 8.06 9.20 14.51
CA LYS A 228 9.42 9.62 14.90
C LYS A 228 9.36 10.88 15.76
N LYS A 229 9.65 10.74 17.06
CA LYS A 229 9.95 11.87 17.94
C LYS A 229 11.15 12.61 17.35
N THR A 230 10.93 13.86 16.98
CA THR A 230 12.01 14.76 16.59
C THR A 230 12.83 15.01 17.87
N ASN A 231 13.92 14.27 18.07
CA ASN A 231 14.96 14.68 19.01
C ASN A 231 15.66 15.90 18.40
N ILE A 232 14.98 17.05 18.41
CA ILE A 232 15.63 18.35 18.31
C ILE A 232 16.25 18.58 19.67
N GLN A 233 17.39 17.94 19.91
CA GLN A 233 18.32 18.40 20.90
C GLN A 233 18.89 19.68 20.33
N LEU A 234 18.24 20.81 20.63
CA LEU A 234 18.82 22.14 20.48
C LEU A 234 20.09 22.12 21.32
N ASP A 235 21.22 21.88 20.66
CA ASP A 235 22.54 22.12 21.21
C ASP A 235 22.71 23.64 21.34
N LEU A 236 22.01 24.22 22.32
CA LEU A 236 22.33 25.52 22.89
C LEU A 236 23.45 25.32 23.92
N GLY A 237 24.55 24.73 23.46
CA GLY A 237 25.82 24.69 24.16
C GLY A 237 26.56 26.00 23.90
N GLY A 238 26.24 27.02 24.70
CA GLY A 238 27.02 28.25 24.77
C GLY A 238 28.47 27.94 25.07
N LYS A 239 29.36 28.40 24.19
CA LYS A 239 30.76 28.66 24.53
C LYS A 239 30.86 30.16 24.81
N ASP A 240 31.06 30.50 26.07
CA ASP A 240 31.93 31.58 26.53
C ASP A 240 32.60 31.11 27.83
#